data_AF-A0A350DCG9-F1
#
_entry.id   AF-A0A350DCG9-F1
#
_cell.length_a   1.000
_cell.length_b   1.000
_cell.length_c   1.000
_cell.angle_alpha   90.00
_cell.angle_beta   90.00
_cell.angle_gamma   90.00
#
_symmetry.space_group_name_H-M   'P 1'
#
loop_
_entity.id
_entity.type
_entity.pdbx_description
1 polymer ?
#
loop_
_entity_poly.entity_id
_entity_poly.type
_entity_poly.pdbx_seq_one_letter_code
_entity_poly.pdbx_strand_id
1 'polypeptide(L)' 'MSHVSVQSVTVLGATGSIGKSTLDVIARHPERYRVYALTAHTSKEALLDQCKAHSPRFAVLDD' A
#
# COMPACT_ATOMS: atom_id res chain seq x y z
N MET A 1 -3.58 25.39 14.56
CA MET A 1 -3.74 24.49 13.40
C MET A 1 -3.12 23.16 13.79
N SER A 2 -3.95 22.15 14.04
CA SER A 2 -3.45 20.79 14.28
C SER A 2 -2.77 20.31 13.00
N HIS A 3 -1.45 20.14 13.03
CA HIS A 3 -0.75 19.47 11.94
C HIS A 3 -1.23 18.02 11.91
N VAL A 4 -2.04 17.67 10.90
CA VAL A 4 -2.36 16.26 10.63
C VAL A 4 -1.09 15.64 10.05
N SER A 5 -0.45 14.77 10.82
CA SER A 5 0.69 13.99 10.33
C SER A 5 0.21 12.93 9.33
N VAL A 6 0.95 12.72 8.24
CA VAL A 6 0.65 11.65 7.27
C VAL A 6 0.70 10.29 7.97
N GLN A 7 -0.41 9.56 7.96
CA GLN A 7 -0.53 8.24 8.56
C GLN A 7 0.13 7.19 7.66
N SER A 8 0.95 6.34 8.26
CA SER A 8 1.63 5.25 7.57
C SER A 8 0.80 3.98 7.66
N VAL A 9 0.51 3.34 6.52
CA VAL A 9 -0.39 2.18 6.42
C VAL A 9 0.37 0.96 5.90
N THR A 10 0.17 -0.18 6.57
CA THR A 10 0.61 -1.50 6.08
C THR A 10 -0.60 -2.24 5.55
N VAL A 11 -0.51 -2.76 4.31
CA VAL A 11 -1.59 -3.50 3.66
C VAL A 11 -1.20 -4.98 3.58
N LEU A 12 -1.89 -5.82 4.36
CA LEU A 12 -1.73 -7.27 4.33
C LEU A 12 -2.69 -7.86 3.29
N GLY A 13 -2.17 -8.45 2.22
CA GLY A 13 -2.97 -8.90 1.08
C GLY A 13 -3.32 -7.77 0.09
N ALA A 14 -2.31 -6.99 -0.30
CA ALA A 14 -2.42 -5.82 -1.18
C ALA A 14 -3.01 -6.13 -2.56
N THR A 15 -2.88 -7.36 -3.05
CA THR A 15 -3.37 -7.77 -4.38
C THR A 15 -4.82 -8.27 -4.37
N GLY A 16 -5.41 -8.48 -3.19
CA GLY A 16 -6.82 -8.81 -3.02
C GLY A 16 -7.74 -7.62 -3.30
N SER A 17 -9.05 -7.86 -3.34
CA SER A 17 -10.05 -6.82 -3.60
C SER A 17 -9.98 -5.67 -2.58
N ILE A 18 -9.91 -6.00 -1.28
CA ILE A 18 -9.78 -5.02 -0.20
C ILE A 18 -8.46 -4.27 -0.31
N GLY A 19 -7.34 -4.98 -0.51
CA GLY A 19 -6.02 -4.37 -0.66
C GLY A 19 -5.98 -3.34 -1.80
N LYS A 20 -6.52 -3.70 -2.97
CA LYS A 20 -6.64 -2.79 -4.12
C LYS A 20 -7.49 -1.56 -3.82
N SER A 21 -8.66 -1.75 -3.21
CA SER A 21 -9.52 -0.63 -2.81
C SER A 21 -8.86 0.27 -1.76
N THR A 22 -8.14 -0.31 -0.79
CA THR A 22 -7.36 0.44 0.19
C THR A 22 -6.27 1.27 -0.49
N LEU A 23 -5.56 0.70 -1.46
CA LEU A 23 -4.52 1.42 -2.20
C LEU A 23 -5.09 2.55 -3.07
N ASP A 24 -6.28 2.38 -3.66
CA ASP A 24 -6.98 3.45 -4.36
C ASP A 24 -7.31 4.63 -3.43
N VAL A 25 -7.80 4.36 -2.22
CA VAL A 25 -8.04 5.42 -1.22
C VAL A 25 -6.75 6.14 -0.82
N ILE A 26 -5.66 5.40 -0.61
CA ILE A 26 -4.35 6.00 -0.28
C ILE A 26 -3.85 6.87 -1.45
N ALA A 27 -3.97 6.40 -2.70
CA ALA A 27 -3.56 7.16 -3.88
C ALA A 27 -4.33 8.48 -4.04
N ARG A 28 -5.61 8.52 -3.64
CA ARG A 28 -6.47 9.72 -3.70
C ARG A 28 -6.20 10.73 -2.58
N HIS A 29 -5.52 10.31 -1.51
CA HIS A 29 -5.28 11.13 -0.32
C HIS A 29 -3.81 11.09 0.15
N PRO A 30 -2.85 11.45 -0.72
CA PRO A 30 -1.42 11.40 -0.39
C PRO A 30 -1.02 12.37 0.73
N GLU A 31 -1.83 13.39 1.01
CA GLU A 31 -1.63 14.32 2.12
C GLU A 31 -2.00 13.73 3.49
N ARG A 32 -2.74 12.61 3.50
CA ARG A 32 -3.21 11.93 4.72
C ARG A 32 -2.57 10.58 4.92
N TYR A 33 -2.27 9.87 3.83
CA TYR A 33 -1.79 8.50 3.90
C TYR A 33 -0.55 8.27 3.05
N ARG A 34 0.30 7.35 3.53
CA ARG A 34 1.36 6.75 2.74
C ARG A 34 1.44 5.27 3.02
N VAL A 35 1.88 4.50 2.05
CA VAL A 35 2.13 3.07 2.23
C VAL A 35 3.49 2.89 2.90
N TYR A 36 3.51 2.15 4.01
CA TYR A 36 4.75 1.73 4.66
C TYR A 36 5.19 0.36 4.18
N ALA A 37 4.26 -0.60 4.10
CA ALA A 37 4.53 -1.95 3.66
C ALA A 37 3.37 -2.57 2.89
N LEU A 38 3.69 -3.42 1.91
CA LEU A 38 2.73 -4.23 1.16
C LEU A 38 3.06 -5.70 1.33
N THR A 39 2.04 -6.56 1.42
CA THR A 39 2.22 -8.00 1.30
C THR A 39 1.31 -8.60 0.24
N ALA A 40 1.76 -9.68 -0.39
CA ALA A 40 0.92 -10.53 -1.23
C ALA A 40 1.31 -12.00 -1.03
N HIS A 41 0.39 -12.91 -1.34
CA HIS A 41 0.67 -14.34 -1.42
C HIS A 41 1.23 -14.61 -2.83
N THR A 42 0.43 -15.06 -3.80
CA THR A 42 0.98 -15.53 -5.10
C THR A 42 1.19 -14.47 -6.20
N SER A 43 0.66 -13.24 -6.06
CA SER A 43 0.58 -12.28 -7.17
C SER A 43 1.78 -11.33 -7.26
N LYS A 44 2.95 -11.86 -7.67
CA LYS A 44 4.21 -11.13 -7.75
C LYS A 44 4.18 -9.87 -8.62
N GLU A 45 3.65 -9.96 -9.84
CA GLU A 45 3.62 -8.85 -10.80
C GLU A 45 2.74 -7.71 -10.27
N ALA A 46 1.56 -8.05 -9.75
CA ALA A 46 0.65 -7.07 -9.16
C ALA A 46 1.29 -6.39 -7.93
N LEU A 47 1.99 -7.14 -7.08
CA LEU A 47 2.71 -6.57 -5.95
C LEU A 47 3.84 -5.63 -6.43
N LEU A 48 4.58 -6.00 -7.47
CA LEU A 48 5.64 -5.17 -8.04
C LEU A 48 5.08 -3.85 -8.59
N ASP A 49 3.97 -3.88 -9.31
CA ASP A 49 3.34 -2.68 -9.85
C ASP A 49 2.83 -1.77 -8.73
N GLN A 50 2.26 -2.34 -7.67
CA GLN A 50 1.88 -1.60 -6.47
C GLN A 50 3.11 -1.00 -5.76
N CYS A 51 4.24 -1.70 -5.72
CA CYS A 51 5.48 -1.16 -5.16
C CYS A 51 6.00 0.04 -5.96
N LYS A 52 5.94 -0.02 -7.29
CA LYS A 52 6.31 1.13 -8.16
C LYS A 52 5.39 2.33 -7.94
N ALA A 53 4.08 2.08 -7.79
CA ALA A 53 3.10 3.14 -7.61
C ALA A 53 3.18 3.83 -6.24
N HIS A 54 3.45 3.07 -5.17
CA HIS A 54 3.36 3.56 -3.80
C HIS A 54 4.71 3.69 -3.07
N SER A 55 5.79 3.18 -3.65
CA SER A 55 7.15 3.21 -3.08
C SER A 55 7.21 2.83 -1.59
N PRO A 56 6.66 1.66 -1.19
CA PRO A 56 6.69 1.24 0.20
C PRO A 56 8.11 0.99 0.66
N ARG A 57 8.35 1.11 1.98
CA ARG A 57 9.64 0.76 2.58
C ARG A 57 9.89 -0.75 2.57
N PHE A 58 8.82 -1.55 2.66
CA PHE A 58 8.89 -3.00 2.65
C PHE A 58 7.85 -3.61 1.70
N ALA A 59 8.24 -4.67 1.01
CA ALA A 59 7.34 -5.52 0.25
C ALA A 59 7.64 -6.97 0.60
N VAL A 60 6.61 -7.73 0.98
CA VAL A 60 6.74 -9.15 1.33
C VAL A 60 5.88 -9.95 0.36
N LEU A 61 6.49 -10.93 -0.29
CA LEU A 61 5.80 -11.93 -1.08
C LEU A 61 5.95 -13.27 -0.35
N ASP A 62 4.84 -13.95 -0.13
CA ASP A 62 4.81 -15.30 0.40
C ASP A 62 4.63 -16.32 -0.74
N ASP A 63 4.99 -17.59 -0.53
CA ASP A 63 4.91 -18.65 -1.55
C ASP A 63 3.51 -19.26 -1.69
#